data_AF-A0A7X8X162-F1
#
_entry.id   AF-A0A7X8X162-F1
#
_cell.length_a   1.000
_cell.length_b   1.000
_cell.length_c   1.000
_cell.angle_alpha   90.00
_cell.angle_beta   90.00
_cell.angle_gamma   90.00
#
_symmetry.space_group_name_H-M   'P 1'
#
loop_
_entity.id
_entity.type
_entity.pdbx_description
1 polymer ?
#
loop_
_entity_poly.entity_id
_entity_poly.type
_entity_poly.pdbx_seq_one_letter_code
_entity_poly.pdbx_strand_id
1 'polypeptide(L)' 'MIMEETKRQKFQRLAEARTNRIIEQLDILGNLSNRSNYEYTPEEVNKIFRSIERALRRVERQFEDPNDFTL' A
#
# COMPACT_ATOMS: atom_id res chain seq x y z
N MET A 1 -4.30 33.07 14.40
CA MET A 1 -4.12 31.85 15.22
C MET A 1 -4.19 30.65 14.29
N ILE A 2 -3.19 29.79 14.27
CA ILE A 2 -3.26 28.53 13.52
C ILE A 2 -4.01 27.54 14.42
N MET A 3 -5.19 27.11 14.00
CA MET A 3 -5.93 26.05 14.69
C MET A 3 -5.27 24.71 14.41
N GLU A 4 -4.91 23.99 15.47
CA GLU A 4 -4.32 22.66 15.38
C GLU A 4 -5.36 21.65 14.84
N GLU A 5 -4.93 20.72 13.98
CA GLU A 5 -5.85 19.77 13.35
C GLU A 5 -6.44 18.79 14.40
N THR A 6 -7.74 18.48 14.28
CA THR A 6 -8.36 17.42 15.09
C THR A 6 -7.82 16.05 14.70
N LYS A 7 -7.89 15.05 15.60
CA LYS A 7 -7.49 13.66 15.31
C LYS A 7 -8.17 13.10 14.05
N ARG A 8 -9.44 13.44 13.82
CA ARG A 8 -10.20 13.04 12.63
C ARG A 8 -9.66 13.67 11.35
N GLN A 9 -9.41 14.98 11.36
CA GLN A 9 -8.84 15.71 10.21
C GLN A 9 -7.44 15.17 9.88
N LYS A 10 -6.63 14.93 10.92
CA LYS A 10 -5.30 14.31 10.77
C LYS A 10 -5.40 12.93 10.12
N PHE A 11 -6.32 12.08 10.59
CA PHE A 11 -6.53 10.77 10.00
C PHE A 11 -6.93 10.86 8.52
N GLN A 12 -7.94 11.67 8.19
CA GLN A 12 -8.41 11.83 6.80
C GLN A 12 -7.29 12.30 5.87
N ARG A 13 -6.58 13.36 6.25
CA ARG A 13 -5.47 13.92 5.47
C ARG A 13 -4.35 12.89 5.26
N LEU A 14 -3.97 12.17 6.31
CA LEU A 14 -2.90 11.17 6.21
C LEU A 14 -3.34 9.92 5.45
N ALA A 15 -4.57 9.45 5.65
CA ALA A 15 -5.11 8.29 4.96
C ALA A 15 -5.19 8.55 3.46
N GLU A 16 -5.77 9.67 3.04
CA GLU A 16 -5.87 10.07 1.64
C GLU A 16 -4.49 10.17 0.98
N ALA A 17 -3.57 10.92 1.60
CA ALA A 17 -2.22 11.08 1.06
C ALA A 17 -1.44 9.76 0.97
N ARG A 18 -1.64 8.83 1.92
CA ARG A 18 -0.97 7.52 1.91
C ARG A 18 -1.59 6.58 0.89
N THR A 19 -2.91 6.55 0.76
CA THR A 19 -3.61 5.75 -0.26
C THR A 19 -3.16 6.15 -1.65
N ASN A 20 -3.13 7.45 -1.96
CA ASN A 20 -2.71 7.94 -3.27
C ASN A 20 -1.26 7.54 -3.60
N ARG A 21 -0.35 7.63 -2.61
CA ARG A 21 1.04 7.17 -2.79
C ARG A 21 1.13 5.69 -3.08
N ILE A 22 0.34 4.85 -2.39
CA ILE A 22 0.34 3.40 -2.64
C ILE A 22 -0.11 3.11 -4.07
N ILE A 23 -1.19 3.77 -4.53
CA ILE A 23 -1.69 3.63 -5.91
C ILE A 23 -0.62 4.05 -6.91
N GLU A 24 0.02 5.20 -6.73
CA GLU A 24 1.10 5.68 -7.60
C GLU A 24 2.27 4.68 -7.67
N GLN A 25 2.66 4.08 -6.55
CA GLN A 25 3.70 3.05 -6.55
C GLN A 25 3.27 1.77 -7.29
N LEU A 26 2.00 1.40 -7.22
CA LEU A 26 1.47 0.27 -8.00
C LEU A 26 1.46 0.58 -9.50
N ASP A 27 1.15 1.83 -9.90
CA ASP A 27 1.22 2.26 -11.30
C ASP A 27 2.67 2.21 -11.82
N ILE A 28 3.63 2.71 -11.03
CA ILE A 28 5.05 2.63 -11.35
C ILE A 28 5.50 1.17 -11.48
N LEU A 29 5.08 0.30 -10.57
CA LEU A 29 5.35 -1.14 -10.67
C LEU A 29 4.73 -1.74 -11.95
N GLY A 30 3.52 -1.31 -12.31
CA GLY A 30 2.83 -1.70 -13.53
C GLY A 30 3.62 -1.40 -14.81
N ASN A 31 4.44 -0.34 -14.82
CA ASN A 31 5.31 -0.02 -15.96
C ASN A 31 6.34 -1.12 -16.27
N LEU A 32 6.70 -1.94 -15.28
CA LEU A 32 7.60 -3.09 -15.50
C LEU A 32 6.95 -4.20 -16.34
N SER A 33 5.63 -4.16 -16.56
CA SER A 33 4.94 -5.11 -17.44
C SER A 33 5.33 -4.98 -18.91
N ASN A 34 6.02 -3.91 -19.29
CA ASN A 34 6.47 -3.72 -20.65
C ASN A 34 7.64 -4.68 -21.00
N ARG A 35 7.31 -5.81 -21.63
CA ARG A 35 8.29 -6.81 -22.07
C ARG A 35 9.24 -6.34 -23.17
N SER A 36 9.01 -5.18 -23.81
CA SER A 36 10.02 -4.61 -24.72
C SER A 36 11.24 -4.07 -23.98
N ASN A 37 11.06 -3.68 -22.72
CA ASN A 37 12.09 -3.04 -21.89
C ASN A 37 12.61 -3.97 -20.80
N TYR A 38 11.83 -4.98 -20.42
CA TYR A 38 12.12 -5.85 -19.28
C TYR A 38 11.87 -7.32 -19.60
N GLU A 39 12.68 -8.17 -18.99
CA GLU A 39 12.47 -9.61 -18.97
C GLU A 39 12.14 -10.05 -17.54
N TYR A 40 11.16 -10.94 -17.41
CA TYR A 40 10.72 -11.46 -16.13
C TYR A 40 9.93 -12.75 -16.34
N THR A 41 10.01 -13.65 -15.36
CA THR A 41 9.24 -14.89 -15.36
C THR A 41 7.88 -14.71 -14.69
N PRO A 42 6.89 -15.59 -14.99
CA PRO A 42 5.64 -15.61 -14.26
C PRO A 42 5.82 -15.80 -12.73
N GLU A 43 6.83 -16.56 -12.31
CA GLU A 43 7.13 -16.81 -10.90
C GLU A 43 7.61 -15.54 -10.17
N GLU A 44 8.43 -14.72 -10.83
CA GLU A 44 8.89 -13.44 -10.28
C GLU A 44 7.72 -12.47 -10.09
N VAL A 45 6.85 -12.34 -11.09
CA VAL A 45 5.62 -11.54 -11.00
C VAL A 45 4.72 -12.04 -9.88
N ASN A 46 4.55 -13.36 -9.77
CA ASN A 46 3.74 -13.97 -8.71
C ASN A 46 4.30 -13.66 -7.32
N LYS A 47 5.62 -13.76 -7.14
CA LYS A 47 6.30 -13.44 -5.87
C LYS A 47 6.11 -11.99 -5.45
N ILE A 48 6.16 -11.05 -6.40
CA ILE A 48 5.90 -9.62 -6.17
C ILE A 48 4.49 -9.43 -5.63
N PHE A 49 3.47 -9.90 -6.36
CA PHE A 49 2.07 -9.68 -5.96
C PHE A 49 1.70 -10.41 -4.68
N ARG A 50 2.21 -11.63 -4.44
CA ARG A 50 2.00 -12.33 -3.15
C ARG A 50 2.55 -11.54 -1.97
N SER A 51 3.69 -10.88 -2.14
CA SER A 51 4.30 -10.08 -1.08
C SER A 51 3.48 -8.82 -0.77
N ILE A 52 2.97 -8.15 -1.82
CA ILE A 52 2.08 -7.00 -1.69
C ILE A 52 0.76 -7.40 -1.03
N GLU A 53 0.15 -8.49 -1.47
CA GLU A 53 -1.12 -9.00 -0.91
C GLU A 53 -0.99 -9.35 0.58
N ARG A 54 0.11 -10.01 0.97
CA ARG A 54 0.40 -10.28 2.39
C ARG A 54 0.52 -9.00 3.21
N ALA A 55 1.20 -7.99 2.68
CA ALA A 55 1.31 -6.70 3.36
C ALA A 55 -0.05 -6.00 3.48
N LEU A 56 -0.87 -6.03 2.42
CA LEU A 56 -2.22 -5.48 2.43
C LEU A 56 -3.09 -6.15 3.50
N ARG A 57 -3.19 -7.48 3.48
CA ARG A 57 -3.97 -8.25 4.46
C ARG A 57 -3.51 -8.00 5.90
N ARG A 58 -2.20 -7.86 6.12
CA ARG A 58 -1.65 -7.52 7.45
C ARG A 58 -2.13 -6.15 7.91
N VAL A 59 -2.11 -5.15 7.03
CA VAL A 59 -2.57 -3.79 7.36
C VAL A 59 -4.08 -3.77 7.59
N GLU A 60 -4.87 -4.45 6.76
CA GLU A 60 -6.33 -4.57 6.95
C GLU A 60 -6.66 -5.13 8.33
N ARG A 61 -5.98 -6.21 8.75
CA ARG A 61 -6.14 -6.77 10.10
C ARG A 61 -5.85 -5.78 11.23
N GLN A 62 -4.89 -4.87 11.07
CA GLN A 62 -4.61 -3.84 12.09
C GLN A 62 -5.76 -2.83 12.25
N PHE A 63 -6.59 -2.66 11.23
CA PHE A 63 -7.80 -1.83 11.33
C PHE A 63 -8.99 -2.59 11.92
N GLU A 64 -9.04 -3.91 11.74
CA GLU A 64 -10.08 -4.79 12.32
C GLU A 64 -9.83 -5.07 13.80
N ASP A 65 -8.59 -5.43 14.15
CA ASP A 65 -8.14 -5.66 15.52
C ASP A 65 -6.82 -4.90 15.79
N PRO A 66 -6.90 -3.64 16.24
CA PRO A 66 -5.71 -2.82 16.52
C PRO A 66 -4.83 -3.36 17.65
N ASN A 67 -5.29 -4.35 18.42
CA ASN A 67 -4.55 -4.95 19.54
C ASN A 67 -4.08 -6.38 19.26
N ASP A 68 -4.24 -6.89 18.03
CA ASP A 68 -3.70 -8.19 17.65
C ASP A 68 -2.17 -8.09 17.49
N PHE A 69 -1.45 -8.52 18.53
CA PHE A 69 0.01 -8.58 18.55
C PHE A 69 0.61 -9.78 17.79
N THR A 70 -0.23 -10.61 17.15
CA THR A 70 0.22 -11.85 16.47
C THR A 70 0.52 -11.66 14.97
N LEU A 71 0.54 -10.41 14.49
CA LEU A 71 0.81 -10.00 13.11
C LEU A 71 2.29 -9.96 12.71
#